data_AF-A6KMJ2-F1
#
_entry.id   AF-A6KMJ2-F1
#
_cell.length_a   1.000
_cell.length_b   1.000
_cell.length_c   1.000
_cell.angle_alpha   90.00
_cell.angle_beta   90.00
_cell.angle_gamma   90.00
#
_symmetry.space_group_name_H-M   'P 1'
#
loop_
_entity.id
_entity.type
_entity.pdbx_description
1 polymer ?
#
loop_
_entity_poly.entity_id
_entity_poly.type
_entity_poly.pdbx_seq_one_letter_code
_entity_poly.pdbx_strand_id
1 'polypeptide(L)'
;MALRDQAVFGPGSRGSLDEAGAEGREAAALAAAGVALEDDEEDDGRRGLLRWDGFSAWLHCVCVVGFDLELGQAVEVIYPQHCKLTDKEKTNICYLSFPDSNSGCLGDTQFCFRFRQSSGRRVSLHCLLDEFDKDLPVYLKKDPAYFYGYVYFRQVRDKTLKRGYFQKSLVLISKLPYIHFFHTVLKQIAPEYFEKNEPYLEAACNDVDRWPAPVPGKTLHLPIMGLVMK
;
A
#
# COMPACT_ATOMS: atom_id res chain seq x y z
N MET A 1 15.65 35.77 54.31
CA MET A 1 16.13 35.87 55.71
C MET A 1 14.99 36.39 56.57
N ALA A 2 14.26 35.48 57.22
CA ALA A 2 13.47 35.76 58.43
C ALA A 2 13.00 34.40 58.96
N LEU A 3 13.61 33.99 60.07
CA LEU A 3 13.26 32.84 60.90
C LEU A 3 12.07 33.19 61.82
N ARG A 4 11.27 32.17 62.15
CA ARG A 4 10.53 31.94 63.42
C ARG A 4 9.38 30.98 63.14
N ASP A 5 8.95 30.06 63.99
CA ASP A 5 9.50 29.41 65.19
C ASP A 5 8.53 28.23 65.45
N GLN A 6 9.00 27.19 66.13
CA GLN A 6 8.22 25.99 66.47
C GLN A 6 7.36 26.16 67.73
N ALA A 7 6.23 25.43 67.82
CA ALA A 7 5.65 24.86 69.06
C ALA A 7 4.51 23.87 68.67
N VAL A 8 4.60 22.54 68.86
CA VAL A 8 4.47 21.68 70.07
C VAL A 8 3.05 21.08 70.28
N PHE A 9 3.01 19.74 70.25
CA PHE A 9 2.13 18.72 70.91
C PHE A 9 0.67 19.04 71.31
N GLY A 10 -0.28 18.18 70.92
CA GLY A 10 -0.91 17.22 71.85
C GLY A 10 -2.37 16.86 71.51
N PRO A 11 -2.98 15.81 72.12
CA PRO A 11 -3.82 14.82 71.43
C PRO A 11 -5.32 14.74 71.86
N GLY A 12 -6.14 13.98 71.12
CA GLY A 12 -7.21 13.15 71.72
C GLY A 12 -8.70 13.42 71.37
N SER A 13 -9.27 12.47 70.62
CA SER A 13 -10.46 11.64 70.95
C SER A 13 -11.91 12.18 71.01
N ARG A 14 -12.82 11.28 70.57
CA ARG A 14 -14.31 11.15 70.77
C ARG A 14 -15.20 12.02 69.87
N GLY A 15 -16.00 11.42 68.97
CA GLY A 15 -17.28 10.72 69.21
C GLY A 15 -18.41 11.70 68.80
N SER A 16 -19.54 11.38 68.16
CA SER A 16 -20.34 10.17 67.99
C SER A 16 -21.54 10.51 67.07
N LEU A 17 -21.99 9.52 66.29
CA LEU A 17 -23.39 9.11 66.01
C LEU A 17 -24.43 10.13 65.52
N ASP A 18 -25.05 9.83 64.37
CA ASP A 18 -26.50 9.63 64.31
C ASP A 18 -26.87 8.60 63.22
N GLU A 19 -27.64 7.60 63.64
CA GLU A 19 -28.27 6.53 62.86
C GLU A 19 -29.56 7.02 62.19
N ALA A 20 -29.93 6.40 61.06
CA ALA A 20 -31.31 5.96 60.81
C ALA A 20 -31.41 5.05 59.58
N GLY A 21 -32.04 3.88 59.76
CA GLY A 21 -32.89 3.28 58.71
C GLY A 21 -32.52 1.88 58.26
N ALA A 22 -32.98 0.87 59.01
CA ALA A 22 -32.87 -0.55 58.72
C ALA A 22 -33.88 -1.06 57.68
N GLU A 23 -33.43 -2.07 56.93
CA GLU A 23 -34.13 -3.29 56.49
C GLU A 23 -35.36 -3.23 55.56
N GLY A 24 -35.22 -3.90 54.42
CA GLY A 24 -36.35 -4.34 53.61
C GLY A 24 -35.95 -5.04 52.32
N ARG A 25 -35.97 -6.38 52.37
CA ARG A 25 -36.14 -7.34 51.24
C ARG A 25 -34.88 -7.92 50.59
N GLU A 26 -34.43 -8.97 51.25
CA GLU A 26 -33.95 -10.23 50.66
C GLU A 26 -34.89 -10.74 49.53
N ALA A 27 -34.28 -11.45 48.57
CA ALA A 27 -34.87 -12.29 47.51
C ALA A 27 -35.39 -11.61 46.22
N ALA A 28 -34.47 -11.19 45.32
CA ALA A 28 -34.58 -11.38 43.86
C ALA A 28 -33.39 -10.74 43.10
N ALA A 29 -32.20 -11.38 43.07
CA ALA A 29 -31.15 -11.04 42.09
C ALA A 29 -30.03 -12.11 41.93
N LEU A 30 -30.34 -13.40 42.13
CA LEU A 30 -29.39 -14.51 41.87
C LEU A 30 -29.61 -15.15 40.50
N ALA A 31 -29.62 -14.33 39.45
CA ALA A 31 -29.69 -14.81 38.07
C ALA A 31 -28.90 -13.89 37.13
N ALA A 32 -27.56 -13.92 37.20
CA ALA A 32 -26.69 -13.42 36.13
C ALA A 32 -25.20 -13.81 36.31
N ALA A 33 -24.92 -15.07 36.67
CA ALA A 33 -23.56 -15.61 36.64
C ALA A 33 -23.57 -16.99 35.97
N GLY A 34 -24.07 -17.02 34.73
CA GLY A 34 -23.88 -18.14 33.80
C GLY A 34 -22.74 -17.78 32.86
N VAL A 35 -21.57 -18.37 33.11
CA VAL A 35 -20.42 -18.34 32.22
C VAL A 35 -20.82 -19.03 30.92
N ALA A 36 -21.00 -18.26 29.86
CA ALA A 36 -21.06 -18.79 28.50
C ALA A 36 -19.62 -18.96 28.02
N LEU A 37 -19.21 -20.22 27.85
CA LEU A 37 -18.06 -20.59 27.04
C LEU A 37 -18.49 -20.33 25.60
N GLU A 38 -18.10 -19.18 25.06
CA GLU A 38 -18.26 -18.87 23.65
C GLU A 38 -17.10 -19.53 22.90
N ASP A 39 -17.48 -20.30 21.88
CA ASP A 39 -16.63 -21.13 21.05
C ASP A 39 -15.39 -20.37 20.54
N ASP A 40 -14.24 -21.03 20.57
CA ASP A 40 -13.02 -20.63 19.89
C ASP A 40 -13.29 -20.54 18.38
N GLU A 41 -13.83 -19.41 17.92
CA GLU A 41 -13.71 -19.02 16.52
C GLU A 41 -12.24 -18.71 16.27
N GLU A 42 -11.63 -19.49 15.38
CA GLU A 42 -10.30 -19.24 14.84
C GLU A 42 -10.20 -17.77 14.40
N ASP A 43 -9.52 -16.96 15.23
CA ASP A 43 -9.12 -15.57 14.95
C ASP A 43 -8.21 -15.58 13.71
N ASP A 44 -8.82 -15.56 12.51
CA ASP A 44 -8.12 -15.29 11.25
C ASP A 44 -7.43 -13.94 11.41
N GLY A 45 -6.11 -13.98 11.59
CA GLY A 45 -5.20 -12.89 11.99
C GLY A 45 -5.13 -11.67 11.07
N ARG A 46 -6.26 -11.20 10.55
CA ARG A 46 -6.46 -9.92 9.89
C ARG A 46 -6.50 -8.81 10.94
N ARG A 47 -5.36 -8.56 11.58
CA ARG A 47 -5.08 -7.27 12.22
C ARG A 47 -5.45 -6.18 11.22
N GLY A 48 -6.38 -5.30 11.60
CA GLY A 48 -7.08 -4.35 10.72
C GLY A 48 -6.21 -3.67 9.67
N LEU A 49 -6.17 -4.26 8.47
CA LEU A 49 -5.53 -3.69 7.29
C LEU A 49 -6.29 -2.42 6.90
N LEU A 50 -5.58 -1.31 6.79
CA LEU A 50 -6.12 -0.10 6.19
C LEU A 50 -6.26 -0.30 4.69
N ARG A 51 -7.16 0.47 4.07
CA ARG A 51 -7.34 0.48 2.62
C ARG A 51 -5.98 0.76 1.96
N TRP A 52 -5.58 -0.07 0.98
CA TRP A 52 -4.30 0.01 0.27
C TRP A 52 -3.07 -0.59 0.98
N ASP A 53 -3.23 -1.21 2.15
CA ASP A 53 -2.09 -1.84 2.83
C ASP A 53 -1.52 -3.04 2.04
N GLY A 54 -2.39 -3.92 1.53
CA GLY A 54 -1.97 -5.04 0.71
C GLY A 54 -1.34 -4.58 -0.60
N PHE A 55 -1.91 -3.53 -1.20
CA PHE A 55 -1.36 -2.92 -2.41
C PHE A 55 0.05 -2.40 -2.14
N SER A 56 0.25 -1.69 -1.03
CA SER A 56 1.54 -1.10 -0.65
C SER A 56 2.65 -2.13 -0.40
N ALA A 57 2.28 -3.38 -0.09
CA ALA A 57 3.21 -4.49 0.04
C ALA A 57 3.84 -4.91 -1.31
N TRP A 58 3.14 -4.66 -2.42
CA TRP A 58 3.55 -5.04 -3.77
C TRP A 58 3.96 -3.85 -4.64
N LEU A 59 3.20 -2.76 -4.59
CA LEU A 59 3.32 -1.60 -5.47
C LEU A 59 3.28 -0.30 -4.67
N HIS A 60 4.10 0.67 -5.08
CA HIS A 60 4.00 2.03 -4.58
C HIS A 60 2.87 2.79 -5.29
N CYS A 61 2.79 2.64 -6.61
CA CYS A 61 1.72 3.17 -7.45
C CYS A 61 1.77 2.54 -8.84
N VAL A 62 0.70 2.76 -9.60
CA VAL A 62 0.62 2.54 -11.04
C VAL A 62 0.50 3.90 -11.71
N CYS A 63 1.30 4.14 -12.73
CA CYS A 63 1.26 5.36 -13.53
C CYS A 63 0.90 5.02 -14.96
N VAL A 64 0.10 5.87 -15.58
CA VAL A 64 -0.18 5.81 -17.01
C VAL A 64 0.46 7.04 -17.64
N VAL A 65 1.33 6.82 -18.61
CA VAL A 65 2.04 7.89 -19.30
C VAL A 65 1.65 7.87 -20.77
N GLY A 66 1.11 8.99 -21.25
CA GLY A 66 0.77 9.19 -22.65
C GLY A 66 1.74 10.14 -23.35
N PHE A 67 1.55 10.28 -24.65
CA PHE A 67 2.22 11.31 -25.44
C PHE A 67 1.22 12.42 -25.80
N ASP A 68 1.42 13.58 -25.19
CA ASP A 68 0.76 14.82 -25.55
C ASP A 68 1.58 15.58 -26.60
N LEU A 69 0.90 16.26 -27.52
CA LEU A 69 1.56 16.98 -28.63
C LEU A 69 2.29 18.25 -28.19
N GLU A 70 1.84 18.89 -27.11
CA GLU A 70 2.36 20.16 -26.61
C GLU A 70 3.39 19.91 -25.50
N LEU A 71 3.08 18.97 -24.60
CA LEU A 71 3.89 18.68 -23.42
C LEU A 71 4.89 17.54 -23.64
N GLY A 72 4.70 16.69 -24.66
CA GLY A 72 5.48 15.47 -24.85
C GLY A 72 5.00 14.33 -23.96
N GLN A 73 5.92 13.58 -23.33
CA GLN A 73 5.52 12.48 -22.45
C GLN A 73 4.97 13.04 -21.13
N ALA A 74 3.72 12.71 -20.80
CA ALA A 74 3.06 13.22 -19.60
C ALA A 74 2.32 12.12 -18.85
N VAL A 75 2.31 12.19 -17.52
CA VAL A 75 1.50 11.31 -16.68
C VAL A 75 0.04 11.73 -16.83
N GLU A 76 -0.79 10.80 -17.30
CA GLU A 76 -2.24 10.98 -17.41
C GLU A 76 -2.94 10.57 -16.11
N VAL A 77 -2.55 9.41 -15.56
CA VAL A 77 -3.21 8.79 -14.40
C VAL A 77 -2.17 8.30 -13.40
N ILE A 78 -2.44 8.51 -12.11
CA ILE A 78 -1.70 7.91 -10.99
C ILE A 78 -2.71 7.16 -10.12
N TYR A 79 -2.45 5.89 -9.88
CA TYR A 79 -3.25 5.05 -9.00
C TYR A 79 -2.39 4.42 -7.89
N PRO A 80 -2.87 4.33 -6.65
CA PRO A 80 -4.07 4.97 -6.13
C PRO A 80 -4.00 6.50 -6.18
N GLN A 81 -5.15 7.18 -6.28
CA GLN A 81 -5.22 8.65 -6.46
C GLN A 81 -4.60 9.45 -5.30
N HIS A 82 -4.55 8.88 -4.10
CA HIS A 82 -3.93 9.50 -2.93
C HIS A 82 -2.41 9.33 -2.91
N CYS A 83 -1.84 8.57 -3.84
CA CYS A 83 -0.40 8.39 -3.94
C CYS A 83 0.25 9.72 -4.33
N LYS A 84 1.24 10.12 -3.53
CA LYS A 84 2.00 11.35 -3.77
C LYS A 84 3.27 10.96 -4.51
N LEU A 85 3.53 11.59 -5.65
CA LEU A 85 4.83 11.54 -6.34
C LEU A 85 5.38 12.96 -6.40
N THR A 86 6.69 13.14 -6.15
CA THR A 86 7.32 14.45 -6.32
C THR A 86 7.39 14.81 -7.80
N ASP A 87 7.48 16.08 -8.14
CA ASP A 87 7.59 16.50 -9.55
C ASP A 87 8.84 15.93 -10.21
N LYS A 88 9.92 15.74 -9.45
CA LYS A 88 11.13 15.05 -9.90
C LYS A 88 10.86 13.58 -10.22
N GLU A 89 10.10 12.87 -9.39
CA GLU A 89 9.72 11.47 -9.61
C GLU A 89 8.82 11.35 -10.84
N LYS A 90 7.79 12.20 -10.96
CA LYS A 90 6.91 12.23 -12.15
C LYS A 90 7.69 12.49 -13.43
N THR A 91 8.58 13.47 -13.40
CA THR A 91 9.47 13.80 -14.53
C THR A 91 10.31 12.60 -14.94
N ASN A 92 10.96 11.93 -13.98
CA ASN A 92 11.75 10.73 -14.25
C ASN A 92 10.88 9.60 -14.83
N ILE A 93 9.68 9.39 -14.29
CA ILE A 93 8.75 8.38 -14.80
C ILE A 93 8.38 8.72 -16.25
N CYS A 94 7.97 9.94 -16.57
CA CYS A 94 7.63 10.34 -17.95
C CYS A 94 8.74 10.02 -18.95
N TYR A 95 9.97 10.47 -18.64
CA TYR A 95 11.11 10.29 -19.55
C TYR A 95 11.51 8.83 -19.71
N LEU A 96 11.46 8.04 -18.64
CA LEU A 96 11.87 6.63 -18.66
C LEU A 96 10.74 5.68 -19.07
N SER A 97 9.52 6.17 -19.30
CA SER A 97 8.38 5.31 -19.67
C SER A 97 8.28 5.06 -21.17
N PHE A 98 9.07 5.73 -21.99
CA PHE A 98 9.10 5.56 -23.44
C PHE A 98 10.46 4.97 -23.85
N PRO A 99 10.51 4.13 -24.88
CA PRO A 99 11.78 3.65 -25.40
C PRO A 99 12.63 4.80 -25.96
N ASP A 100 13.95 4.71 -25.81
CA ASP A 100 14.90 5.75 -26.29
C ASP A 100 14.79 6.00 -27.81
N SER A 101 14.30 5.01 -28.56
CA SER A 101 14.04 5.11 -29.98
C SER A 101 12.71 4.45 -30.32
N ASN A 102 11.89 5.12 -31.13
CA ASN A 102 10.64 4.56 -31.65
C ASN A 102 10.88 3.67 -32.89
N SER A 103 12.13 3.60 -33.38
CA SER A 103 12.52 2.83 -34.56
C SER A 103 12.48 1.34 -34.25
N GLY A 104 11.38 0.66 -34.62
CA GLY A 104 11.21 -0.77 -34.40
C GLY A 104 10.31 -1.14 -33.20
N CYS A 105 9.72 -0.16 -32.52
CA CYS A 105 8.82 -0.38 -31.37
C CYS A 105 7.34 -0.49 -31.75
N LEU A 106 7.01 -0.85 -33.00
CA LEU A 106 5.61 -1.06 -33.40
C LEU A 106 5.03 -2.27 -32.68
N GLY A 107 3.90 -2.08 -32.01
CA GLY A 107 3.24 -3.08 -31.18
C GLY A 107 3.48 -2.83 -29.69
N ASP A 108 3.71 -3.90 -28.96
CA ASP A 108 3.84 -3.89 -27.50
C ASP A 108 5.28 -4.22 -27.08
N THR A 109 5.85 -3.40 -26.20
CA THR A 109 7.22 -3.56 -25.69
C THR A 109 7.21 -3.49 -24.17
N GLN A 110 8.00 -4.35 -23.52
CA GLN A 110 8.20 -4.32 -22.08
C GLN A 110 9.66 -4.09 -21.72
N PHE A 111 9.87 -3.27 -20.71
CA PHE A 111 11.19 -2.97 -20.18
C PHE A 111 11.05 -2.47 -18.74
N CYS A 112 12.16 -2.34 -18.04
CA CYS A 112 12.18 -1.83 -16.69
C CYS A 112 13.29 -0.79 -16.51
N PHE A 113 13.05 0.16 -15.63
CA PHE A 113 14.04 1.15 -15.23
C PHE A 113 14.11 1.26 -13.71
N ARG A 114 15.21 1.81 -13.21
CA ARG A 114 15.40 2.10 -11.80
C ARG A 114 15.68 3.59 -11.63
N PHE A 115 15.01 4.24 -10.70
CA PHE A 115 15.16 5.68 -10.45
C PHE A 115 15.23 5.96 -8.96
N ARG A 116 15.90 7.05 -8.60
CA ARG A 116 16.17 7.39 -7.20
C ARG A 116 14.90 7.95 -6.54
N GLN A 117 14.55 7.42 -5.37
CA GLN A 117 13.51 7.96 -4.51
C GLN A 117 13.95 9.32 -3.94
N SER A 118 13.03 10.28 -3.86
CA SER A 118 13.32 11.58 -3.24
C SER A 118 13.52 11.44 -1.73
N SER A 119 14.58 12.03 -1.18
CA SER A 119 14.88 12.01 0.26
C SER A 119 13.76 12.67 1.07
N GLY A 120 13.34 12.06 2.18
CA GLY A 120 12.40 12.66 3.15
C GLY A 120 11.06 11.94 3.36
N ARG A 121 10.76 10.86 2.62
CA ARG A 121 9.58 10.04 2.93
C ARG A 121 9.89 9.01 4.01
N ARG A 122 9.24 9.16 5.17
CA ARG A 122 9.09 8.06 6.13
C ARG A 122 8.29 6.97 5.43
N VAL A 123 8.87 5.78 5.34
CA VAL A 123 8.21 4.64 4.71
C VAL A 123 7.17 4.11 5.67
N SER A 124 5.96 4.67 5.63
CA SER A 124 4.82 4.15 6.39
C SER A 124 4.55 2.72 5.91
N LEU A 125 4.62 1.77 6.85
CA LEU A 125 4.42 0.30 6.75
C LEU A 125 5.62 -0.61 6.38
N HIS A 126 6.82 -0.11 6.12
CA HIS A 126 7.96 -0.95 5.68
C HIS A 126 8.61 -1.83 6.75
N CYS A 127 8.13 -1.82 7.99
CA CYS A 127 8.80 -2.53 9.08
C CYS A 127 8.60 -4.06 9.02
N LEU A 128 7.44 -4.55 8.56
CA LEU A 128 7.12 -5.98 8.62
C LEU A 128 7.80 -6.82 7.52
N LEU A 129 8.14 -6.23 6.37
CA LEU A 129 8.86 -6.92 5.30
C LEU A 129 10.39 -6.80 5.42
N ASP A 130 10.89 -5.88 6.25
CA ASP A 130 12.34 -5.68 6.47
C ASP A 130 12.96 -6.85 7.26
N GLU A 131 12.19 -7.52 8.11
CA GLU A 131 12.69 -8.64 8.92
C GLU A 131 13.10 -9.85 8.06
N PHE A 132 12.46 -10.04 6.90
CA PHE A 132 12.76 -11.13 5.97
C PHE A 132 13.92 -10.83 5.01
N ASP A 133 14.41 -9.58 4.93
CA ASP A 133 15.40 -9.14 3.92
C ASP A 133 16.83 -9.60 4.24
N LYS A 134 17.09 -10.06 5.47
CA LYS A 134 18.43 -10.49 5.90
C LYS A 134 18.95 -11.70 5.11
N ASP A 135 18.06 -12.66 4.83
CA ASP A 135 18.39 -13.95 4.21
C ASP A 135 18.13 -13.98 2.69
N LEU A 136 17.59 -12.91 2.11
CA LEU A 136 17.38 -12.81 0.67
C LEU A 136 18.72 -12.65 -0.08
N PRO A 137 18.91 -13.30 -1.25
CA PRO A 137 20.04 -13.04 -2.12
C PRO A 137 20.17 -11.55 -2.47
N VAL A 138 21.39 -11.06 -2.65
CA VAL A 138 21.69 -9.62 -2.87
C VAL A 138 20.86 -9.00 -4.00
N TYR A 139 20.53 -9.76 -5.03
CA TYR A 139 19.73 -9.29 -6.17
C TYR A 139 18.23 -9.14 -5.89
N LEU A 140 17.72 -9.70 -4.78
CA LEU A 140 16.33 -9.53 -4.32
C LEU A 140 16.21 -8.54 -3.16
N LYS A 141 17.33 -8.10 -2.58
CA LYS A 141 17.31 -7.12 -1.49
C LYS A 141 16.76 -5.80 -1.94
N LYS A 142 15.93 -5.18 -1.09
CA LYS A 142 15.31 -3.89 -1.40
C LYS A 142 16.35 -2.80 -1.20
N ASP A 143 16.50 -1.93 -2.21
CA ASP A 143 17.33 -0.73 -2.06
C ASP A 143 16.41 0.43 -1.64
N PRO A 144 16.48 0.90 -0.39
CA PRO A 144 15.57 1.94 0.11
C PRO A 144 15.74 3.28 -0.61
N ALA A 145 16.84 3.48 -1.36
CA ALA A 145 17.10 4.69 -2.11
C ALA A 145 16.46 4.70 -3.50
N TYR A 146 15.89 3.59 -3.97
CA TYR A 146 15.41 3.45 -5.35
C TYR A 146 14.00 2.87 -5.46
N PHE A 147 13.33 3.26 -6.53
CA PHE A 147 12.16 2.59 -7.05
C PHE A 147 12.49 1.89 -8.38
N TYR A 148 11.75 0.83 -8.65
CA TYR A 148 11.75 0.10 -9.91
C TYR A 148 10.46 0.40 -10.66
N GLY A 149 10.59 0.86 -11.90
CA GLY A 149 9.49 1.04 -12.83
C GLY A 149 9.46 -0.09 -13.83
N TYR A 150 8.34 -0.80 -13.92
CA TYR A 150 8.08 -1.84 -14.91
C TYR A 150 7.11 -1.28 -15.93
N VAL A 151 7.48 -1.34 -17.21
CA VAL A 151 6.78 -0.63 -18.28
C VAL A 151 6.18 -1.62 -19.26
N TYR A 152 4.93 -1.37 -19.64
CA TYR A 152 4.31 -1.90 -20.83
C TYR A 152 3.99 -0.73 -21.75
N PHE A 153 4.75 -0.60 -22.82
CA PHE A 153 4.57 0.44 -23.83
C PHE A 153 3.85 -0.13 -25.04
N ARG A 154 2.78 0.54 -25.47
CA ARG A 154 2.08 0.24 -26.71
C ARG A 154 2.27 1.38 -27.69
N GLN A 155 2.74 1.04 -28.89
CA GLN A 155 2.78 1.93 -30.03
C GLN A 155 2.09 1.29 -31.23
N VAL A 156 0.93 1.81 -31.60
CA VAL A 156 0.18 1.33 -32.78
C VAL A 156 -0.11 2.49 -33.72
N ARG A 157 -0.17 2.20 -35.02
CA ARG A 157 -0.58 3.20 -36.02
C ARG A 157 -2.04 3.53 -35.82
N ASP A 158 -2.32 4.81 -35.66
CA ASP A 158 -3.68 5.32 -35.55
C ASP A 158 -3.80 6.60 -36.39
N LYS A 159 -4.54 6.49 -37.50
CA LYS A 159 -4.73 7.59 -38.45
C LYS A 159 -5.67 8.67 -37.92
N THR A 160 -6.45 8.37 -36.87
CA THR A 160 -7.37 9.34 -36.27
C THR A 160 -6.64 10.34 -35.37
N LEU A 161 -5.44 9.99 -34.91
CA LEU A 161 -4.58 10.87 -34.11
C LEU A 161 -3.72 11.74 -35.02
N LYS A 162 -3.56 13.02 -34.66
CA LYS A 162 -2.75 14.01 -35.42
C LYS A 162 -1.31 13.55 -35.67
N ARG A 163 -0.76 12.73 -34.76
CA ARG A 163 0.61 12.19 -34.85
C ARG A 163 0.71 10.91 -35.67
N GLY A 164 -0.40 10.27 -36.02
CA GLY A 164 -0.46 9.01 -36.76
C GLY A 164 -0.16 7.76 -35.92
N TYR A 165 0.08 7.91 -34.61
CA TYR A 165 0.38 6.81 -33.69
C TYR A 165 -0.28 7.03 -32.35
N PHE A 166 -0.89 5.98 -31.82
CA PHE A 166 -1.21 5.85 -30.40
C PHE A 166 0.07 5.41 -29.69
N GLN A 167 0.50 6.16 -28.68
CA GLN A 167 1.66 5.81 -27.85
C GLN A 167 1.30 6.00 -26.39
N LYS A 168 1.33 4.92 -25.62
CA LYS A 168 0.94 4.94 -24.21
C LYS A 168 1.68 3.86 -23.43
N SER A 169 2.06 4.20 -22.21
CA SER A 169 2.75 3.31 -21.28
C SER A 169 1.92 3.11 -20.02
N LEU A 170 1.75 1.85 -19.61
CA LEU A 170 1.33 1.49 -18.26
C LEU A 170 2.57 1.12 -17.45
N VAL A 171 2.73 1.72 -16.28
CA VAL A 171 3.95 1.62 -15.47
C VAL A 171 3.63 1.21 -14.05
N LEU A 172 4.13 0.05 -13.62
CA LEU A 172 4.07 -0.37 -12.23
C LEU A 172 5.32 0.13 -11.49
N ILE A 173 5.13 0.88 -10.41
CA ILE A 173 6.23 1.36 -9.57
C ILE A 173 6.27 0.50 -8.30
N SER A 174 7.39 -0.17 -8.05
CA SER A 174 7.58 -1.03 -6.87
C SER A 174 8.94 -0.81 -6.21
N LYS A 175 9.05 -1.25 -4.96
CA LYS A 175 10.33 -1.44 -4.26
C LYS A 175 10.91 -2.85 -4.44
N LEU A 176 10.10 -3.78 -4.96
CA LEU A 176 10.46 -5.18 -5.14
C LEU A 176 11.11 -5.34 -6.52
N PRO A 177 12.33 -5.89 -6.62
CA PRO A 177 13.02 -6.09 -7.90
C PRO A 177 12.52 -7.34 -8.68
N TYR A 178 11.22 -7.61 -8.70
CA TYR A 178 10.64 -8.85 -9.26
C TYR A 178 10.25 -8.69 -10.74
N ILE A 179 11.26 -8.56 -11.62
CA ILE A 179 11.08 -8.22 -13.05
C ILE A 179 10.07 -9.13 -13.77
N HIS A 180 10.29 -10.45 -13.73
CA HIS A 180 9.45 -11.42 -14.45
C HIS A 180 8.00 -11.41 -13.97
N PHE A 181 7.80 -11.26 -12.66
CA PHE A 181 6.48 -11.17 -12.06
C PHE A 181 5.74 -9.94 -12.58
N PHE A 182 6.30 -8.75 -12.42
CA PHE A 182 5.62 -7.51 -12.83
C PHE A 182 5.44 -7.40 -14.35
N HIS A 183 6.34 -7.95 -15.17
CA HIS A 183 6.11 -8.07 -16.60
C HIS A 183 4.90 -8.97 -16.90
N THR A 184 4.73 -10.08 -16.17
CA THR A 184 3.56 -10.95 -16.32
C THR A 184 2.28 -10.24 -15.90
N VAL A 185 2.29 -9.54 -14.76
CA VAL A 185 1.18 -8.69 -14.31
C VAL A 185 0.79 -7.67 -15.39
N LEU A 186 1.77 -6.94 -15.93
CA LEU A 186 1.56 -5.95 -16.98
C LEU A 186 0.97 -6.54 -18.25
N LYS A 187 1.40 -7.73 -18.69
CA LYS A 187 0.82 -8.39 -19.87
C LYS A 187 -0.67 -8.69 -19.70
N GLN A 188 -1.14 -8.88 -18.47
CA GLN A 188 -2.56 -9.09 -18.18
C GLN A 188 -3.33 -7.78 -18.06
N ILE A 189 -2.77 -6.77 -17.40
CA ILE A 189 -3.48 -5.52 -17.12
C ILE A 189 -3.45 -4.57 -18.33
N ALA A 190 -2.30 -4.39 -18.97
CA ALA A 190 -2.09 -3.29 -19.92
C ALA A 190 -2.97 -3.37 -21.18
N PRO A 191 -3.10 -4.51 -21.89
CA PRO A 191 -3.92 -4.58 -23.09
C PRO A 191 -5.38 -4.19 -22.84
N GLU A 192 -5.95 -4.74 -21.77
CA GLU A 192 -7.33 -4.51 -21.34
C GLU A 192 -7.53 -3.08 -20.84
N TYR A 193 -6.55 -2.52 -20.11
CA TYR A 193 -6.59 -1.12 -19.70
C TYR A 193 -6.63 -0.17 -20.90
N PHE A 194 -5.86 -0.43 -21.96
CA PHE A 194 -5.87 0.43 -23.15
C PHE A 194 -7.21 0.43 -23.90
N GLU A 195 -8.06 -0.57 -23.66
CA GLU A 195 -9.41 -0.65 -24.23
C GLU A 195 -10.49 -0.14 -23.26
N LYS A 196 -10.38 -0.49 -21.97
CA LYS A 196 -11.41 -0.25 -20.94
C LYS A 196 -11.14 0.96 -20.04
N ASN A 197 -9.95 1.56 -20.13
CA ASN A 197 -9.53 2.77 -19.40
C ASN A 197 -9.55 2.61 -17.86
N GLU A 198 -9.67 3.73 -17.14
CA GLU A 198 -9.47 3.85 -15.69
C GLU A 198 -10.30 2.89 -14.81
N PRO A 199 -11.60 2.62 -15.08
CA PRO A 199 -12.38 1.72 -14.23
C PRO A 199 -11.79 0.30 -14.16
N TYR A 200 -11.20 -0.17 -15.26
CA TYR A 200 -10.52 -1.47 -15.29
C TYR A 200 -9.23 -1.45 -14.46
N LEU A 201 -8.45 -0.37 -14.54
CA LEU A 201 -7.24 -0.21 -13.74
C LEU A 201 -7.56 -0.15 -12.24
N GLU A 202 -8.63 0.55 -11.87
CA GLU A 202 -9.11 0.59 -10.49
C GLU A 202 -9.48 -0.80 -9.98
N ALA A 203 -10.23 -1.59 -10.76
CA ALA A 203 -10.55 -2.97 -10.41
C ALA A 203 -9.27 -3.82 -10.23
N ALA A 204 -8.31 -3.71 -11.16
CA ALA A 204 -7.04 -4.42 -11.10
C ALA A 204 -6.25 -4.08 -9.83
N CYS A 205 -6.21 -2.80 -9.45
CA CYS A 205 -5.50 -2.39 -8.24
C CYS A 205 -6.23 -2.83 -6.96
N ASN A 206 -7.56 -2.88 -6.96
CA ASN A 206 -8.33 -3.44 -5.85
C ASN A 206 -8.07 -4.95 -5.67
N ASP A 207 -7.88 -5.69 -6.76
CA ASP A 207 -7.47 -7.11 -6.67
C ASP A 207 -6.06 -7.24 -6.07
N VAL A 208 -5.12 -6.40 -6.50
CA VAL A 208 -3.77 -6.33 -5.93
C VAL A 208 -3.79 -5.99 -4.42
N ASP A 209 -4.72 -5.14 -3.99
CA ASP A 209 -4.86 -4.78 -2.57
C ASP A 209 -5.26 -5.97 -1.68
N ARG A 210 -5.88 -7.00 -2.28
CA ARG A 210 -6.27 -8.23 -1.57
C ARG A 210 -5.17 -9.28 -1.54
N TRP A 211 -4.04 -9.05 -2.21
CA TRP A 211 -2.95 -10.01 -2.25
C TRP A 211 -2.29 -10.15 -0.87
N PRO A 212 -1.91 -11.38 -0.48
CA PRO A 212 -1.05 -11.56 0.69
C PRO A 212 0.30 -10.86 0.45
N ALA A 213 0.94 -10.40 1.53
CA ALA A 213 2.27 -9.82 1.42
C ALA A 213 3.27 -10.82 0.78
N PRO A 214 4.24 -10.35 -0.02
CA PRO A 214 5.23 -11.21 -0.64
C PRO A 214 6.16 -11.80 0.43
N VAL A 215 6.11 -13.13 0.62
CA VAL A 215 6.98 -13.85 1.56
C VAL A 215 7.95 -14.73 0.77
N PRO A 216 9.28 -14.59 0.97
CA PRO A 216 10.27 -15.43 0.30
C PRO A 216 10.04 -16.92 0.53
N GLY A 217 10.24 -17.73 -0.51
CA GLY A 217 10.14 -19.20 -0.42
C GLY A 217 8.73 -19.77 -0.32
N LYS A 218 7.68 -18.93 -0.26
CA LYS A 218 6.28 -19.36 -0.25
C LYS A 218 5.65 -19.15 -1.62
N THR A 219 4.97 -20.18 -2.15
CA THR A 219 4.10 -20.01 -3.32
C THR A 219 2.84 -19.26 -2.90
N LEU A 220 2.51 -18.20 -3.64
CA LEU A 220 1.33 -17.38 -3.39
C LEU A 220 0.35 -17.53 -4.54
N HIS A 221 -0.94 -17.49 -4.23
CA HIS A 221 -2.00 -17.43 -5.22
C HIS A 221 -2.47 -15.99 -5.32
N LEU A 222 -2.19 -15.35 -6.45
CA LEU A 222 -2.40 -13.92 -6.65
C LEU A 222 -3.52 -13.72 -7.68
N PRO A 223 -4.79 -13.58 -7.22
CA PRO A 223 -5.92 -13.37 -8.11
C PRO A 223 -5.86 -11.98 -8.73
N ILE A 224 -6.03 -11.88 -10.05
CA ILE A 224 -6.10 -10.61 -10.75
C ILE A 224 -6.97 -10.74 -11.99
N MET A 225 -8.01 -9.91 -12.09
CA MET A 225 -8.87 -9.82 -13.28
C MET A 225 -9.43 -11.18 -13.72
N GLY A 226 -9.80 -12.03 -12.75
CA GLY A 226 -10.35 -13.37 -13.00
C GLY A 226 -9.31 -14.46 -13.31
N LEU A 227 -8.02 -14.13 -13.31
CA LEU A 227 -6.92 -15.07 -13.42
C LEU A 227 -6.24 -15.27 -12.06
N VAL A 228 -5.51 -16.36 -11.87
CA VAL A 228 -4.68 -16.59 -10.68
C VAL A 228 -3.24 -16.80 -11.10
N MET A 229 -2.37 -15.87 -10.72
CA MET A 229 -0.92 -16.03 -10.89
C MET A 229 -0.35 -16.89 -9.75
N LYS A 230 0.68 -17.67 -10.07
CA LYS A 230 1.38 -18.59 -9.16
C LYS A 230 2.88 -18.31 -9.20
#